data_AF-A0A1Y2HZ84-F1
#
_entry.id   AF-A0A1Y2HZ84-F1
#
_cell.length_a   1.000
_cell.length_b   1.000
_cell.length_c   1.000
_cell.angle_alpha   90.00
_cell.angle_beta   90.00
_cell.angle_gamma   90.00
#
_symmetry.space_group_name_H-M   'P 1'
#
loop_
_entity.id
_entity.type
_entity.pdbx_description
1 polymer ?
#
loop_
_entity_poly.entity_id
_entity_poly.type
_entity_poly.pdbx_seq_one_letter_code
_entity_poly.pdbx_strand_id
1 'polypeptide(L)'
;RVPYFVHRTTLAKQLPVYPKYRYKGTQVSTIVRRIEGDGKALAKEIQAAHPDWTVYYNRNSNFIEVRGLHVAPLRDLLTAKGF
;
A
#
# COMPACT_ATOMS: atom_id res chain seq x y z
N ARG A 1 4.50 12.18 16.63
CA ARG A 1 4.15 10.74 16.55
C ARG A 1 3.58 10.48 15.17
N VAL A 2 4.10 9.52 14.40
CA VAL A 2 3.58 9.21 13.06
C VAL A 2 2.17 8.62 13.23
N PRO A 3 1.15 9.06 12.48
CA PRO A 3 -0.25 8.64 12.72
C PRO A 3 -0.54 7.21 12.26
N TYR A 4 0.40 6.55 11.60
CA TYR A 4 0.30 5.18 11.12
C TYR A 4 1.66 4.48 11.11
N PHE A 5 1.64 3.16 11.03
CA PHE A 5 2.82 2.31 10.86
C PHE A 5 2.49 1.11 9.97
N VAL A 6 3.42 0.68 9.13
CA VAL A 6 3.23 -0.50 8.25
C VAL A 6 4.08 -1.64 8.78
N HIS A 7 3.44 -2.71 9.26
CA HIS A 7 4.15 -3.86 9.79
C HIS A 7 4.68 -4.77 8.67
N ARG A 8 5.93 -5.19 8.81
CA ARG A 8 6.51 -6.24 7.97
C ARG A 8 5.86 -7.61 8.19
N THR A 9 6.06 -8.51 7.25
CA THR A 9 5.65 -9.91 7.39
C THR A 9 6.43 -10.59 8.52
N THR A 10 5.78 -11.47 9.27
CA THR A 10 6.37 -12.11 10.46
C THR A 10 7.50 -13.07 10.12
N LEU A 11 7.33 -13.87 9.07
CA LEU A 11 8.31 -14.87 8.63
C LEU A 11 9.47 -14.24 7.87
N ALA A 12 9.17 -13.55 6.76
CA ALA A 12 10.17 -13.07 5.82
C ALA A 12 10.62 -11.62 6.05
N LYS A 13 10.02 -10.90 7.03
CA LYS A 13 10.29 -9.49 7.32
C LYS A 13 10.19 -8.58 6.08
N GLN A 14 9.31 -8.94 5.14
CA GLN A 14 9.08 -8.20 3.90
C GLN A 14 7.99 -7.15 4.08
N LEU A 15 8.05 -6.07 3.30
CA LEU A 15 6.97 -5.11 3.22
C LEU A 15 5.70 -5.77 2.65
N PRO A 16 4.52 -5.53 3.24
CA PRO A 16 3.26 -6.18 2.88
C PRO A 16 2.62 -5.57 1.61
N VAL A 17 3.40 -5.48 0.54
CA VAL A 17 3.00 -4.94 -0.77
C VAL A 17 2.90 -6.08 -1.79
N TYR A 18 1.72 -6.24 -2.38
CA TYR A 18 1.40 -7.38 -3.25
C TYR A 18 0.59 -6.97 -4.48
N PRO A 19 0.79 -7.61 -5.64
CA PRO A 19 -0.15 -7.50 -6.74
C PRO A 19 -1.46 -8.23 -6.38
N LYS A 20 -2.57 -7.67 -6.84
CA LYS A 20 -3.91 -8.23 -6.74
C LYS A 20 -4.51 -8.29 -8.12
N TYR A 21 -4.76 -9.51 -8.59
CA TYR A 21 -5.40 -9.76 -9.86
C TYR A 21 -6.89 -10.02 -9.65
N ARG A 22 -7.73 -9.36 -10.43
CA ARG A 22 -9.18 -9.56 -10.48
C ARG A 22 -9.59 -9.92 -11.91
N TYR A 23 -10.79 -10.49 -12.06
CA TYR A 23 -11.37 -10.83 -13.37
C TYR A 23 -10.42 -11.65 -14.25
N LYS A 24 -9.92 -12.78 -13.72
CA LYS A 24 -8.97 -13.67 -14.44
C LYS A 24 -7.71 -12.96 -14.97
N GLY A 25 -7.27 -11.89 -14.30
CA GLY A 25 -6.03 -11.17 -14.64
C GLY A 25 -6.23 -9.91 -15.46
N THR A 26 -7.43 -9.66 -15.99
CA THR A 26 -7.72 -8.44 -16.79
C THR A 26 -7.60 -7.16 -15.98
N GLN A 27 -7.81 -7.22 -14.67
CA GLN A 27 -7.59 -6.08 -13.78
C GLN A 27 -6.47 -6.39 -12.79
N VAL A 28 -5.49 -5.48 -12.75
CA VAL A 28 -4.38 -5.53 -11.80
C VAL A 28 -4.41 -4.29 -10.91
N SER A 29 -4.23 -4.52 -9.62
CA SER A 29 -3.99 -3.50 -8.61
C SER A 29 -2.83 -3.94 -7.72
N THR A 30 -2.28 -3.01 -6.96
CA THR A 30 -1.26 -3.26 -5.95
C THR A 30 -1.82 -2.90 -4.60
N ILE A 31 -1.74 -3.82 -3.64
CA ILE A 31 -2.28 -3.61 -2.29
C ILE A 31 -1.16 -3.48 -1.26
N VAL A 32 -1.38 -2.60 -0.28
CA VAL A 32 -0.55 -2.45 0.92
C VAL A 32 -1.39 -2.86 2.12
N ARG A 33 -0.93 -3.87 2.88
CA ARG A 33 -1.64 -4.43 4.06
C ARG A 33 -0.89 -4.13 5.35
N ARG A 34 -1.41 -4.63 6.48
CA ARG A 34 -0.81 -4.55 7.82
C ARG A 34 -0.50 -3.12 8.28
N ILE A 35 -1.42 -2.21 7.96
CA ILE A 35 -1.35 -0.81 8.40
C ILE A 35 -1.97 -0.73 9.80
N GLU A 36 -1.21 -0.25 10.76
CA GLU A 36 -1.68 0.16 12.07
C GLU A 36 -1.90 1.67 12.09
N GLY A 37 -2.98 2.14 12.71
CA GLY A 37 -3.33 3.56 12.76
C GLY A 37 -4.04 4.08 11.51
N ASP A 38 -3.81 5.35 11.16
CA ASP A 38 -4.54 6.06 10.11
C ASP A 38 -4.06 5.67 8.70
N GLY A 39 -4.65 4.62 8.12
CA GLY A 39 -4.39 4.22 6.73
C GLY A 39 -4.87 5.23 5.69
N LYS A 40 -5.78 6.15 6.03
CA LYS A 40 -6.22 7.22 5.12
C LYS A 40 -5.12 8.26 4.94
N ALA A 41 -4.38 8.58 5.99
CA ALA A 41 -3.21 9.46 5.91
C ALA A 41 -2.13 8.86 5.00
N LEU A 42 -1.80 7.57 5.17
CA LEU A 42 -0.87 6.88 4.27
C LEU A 42 -1.36 6.87 2.81
N ALA A 43 -2.65 6.66 2.58
CA ALA A 43 -3.22 6.71 1.22
C ALA A 43 -3.06 8.09 0.57
N LYS A 44 -3.31 9.17 1.32
CA LYS A 44 -3.11 10.55 0.85
C LYS A 44 -1.64 10.83 0.53
N GLU A 45 -0.72 10.32 1.34
CA GLU A 45 0.71 10.49 1.07
C GLU A 45 1.17 9.73 -0.18
N ILE A 46 0.68 8.50 -0.38
CA ILE A 46 0.94 7.75 -1.63
C ILE A 46 0.40 8.53 -2.83
N GLN A 47 -0.83 9.07 -2.73
CA GLN A 47 -1.42 9.89 -3.79
C GLN A 47 -0.64 11.19 -4.03
N ALA A 48 -0.09 11.81 -2.99
CA ALA A 48 0.72 13.02 -3.12
C ALA A 48 2.09 12.75 -3.77
N ALA A 49 2.71 11.60 -3.46
CA ALA A 49 3.96 11.16 -4.08
C ALA A 49 3.77 10.74 -5.54
N HIS A 50 2.59 10.22 -5.88
CA HIS A 50 2.24 9.78 -7.23
C HIS A 50 0.85 10.29 -7.64
N PRO A 51 0.73 11.56 -8.07
CA PRO A 51 -0.55 12.18 -8.42
C PRO A 51 -1.33 11.45 -9.52
N ASP A 52 -0.63 10.79 -10.44
CA ASP A 52 -1.23 10.07 -11.57
C ASP A 52 -1.81 8.70 -11.17
N TRP A 53 -1.52 8.22 -9.97
CA TRP A 53 -2.01 6.92 -9.52
C TRP A 53 -3.43 7.03 -9.00
N THR A 54 -4.23 5.99 -9.21
CA THR A 54 -5.55 5.89 -8.58
C THR A 54 -5.42 5.12 -7.26
N VAL A 55 -5.46 5.83 -6.13
CA VAL A 55 -5.31 5.25 -4.79
C VAL A 55 -6.67 5.14 -4.08
N TYR A 56 -6.97 3.94 -3.59
CA TYR A 56 -8.18 3.62 -2.83
C TYR A 56 -7.83 3.19 -1.42
N TYR A 57 -8.46 3.81 -0.42
CA TYR A 57 -8.36 3.39 0.97
C TYR A 57 -9.57 2.53 1.36
N ASN A 58 -9.33 1.32 1.83
CA ASN A 58 -10.37 0.44 2.36
C ASN A 58 -10.51 0.62 3.87
N ARG A 59 -11.56 1.33 4.31
CA ARG A 59 -11.84 1.61 5.73
C ARG A 59 -12.08 0.35 6.57
N ASN A 60 -12.70 -0.68 6.01
CA ASN A 60 -13.12 -1.86 6.78
C ASN A 60 -11.94 -2.76 7.16
N SER A 61 -10.87 -2.73 6.38
CA SER A 61 -9.72 -3.64 6.53
C SER A 61 -8.39 -2.91 6.60
N ASN A 62 -8.44 -1.58 6.65
CA ASN A 62 -7.31 -0.66 6.74
C ASN A 62 -6.19 -0.98 5.73
N PHE A 63 -6.53 -1.46 4.53
CA PHE A 63 -5.56 -1.64 3.45
C PHE A 63 -5.72 -0.56 2.40
N ILE A 64 -4.65 -0.33 1.65
CA ILE A 64 -4.64 0.60 0.53
C ILE A 64 -4.53 -0.23 -0.75
N GLU A 65 -5.27 0.16 -1.78
CA GLU A 65 -5.27 -0.45 -3.09
C GLU A 65 -4.98 0.62 -4.14
N VAL A 66 -3.93 0.42 -4.93
CA VAL A 66 -3.51 1.30 -6.00
C VAL A 66 -3.81 0.59 -7.32
N ARG A 67 -4.53 1.23 -8.23
CA ARG A 67 -4.78 0.66 -9.57
C ARG A 67 -3.46 0.53 -10.32
N GLY A 68 -3.22 -0.61 -10.99
CA GLY A 68 -1.98 -0.88 -11.72
C GLY A 68 -0.97 -1.71 -10.92
N LEU A 69 0.12 -2.09 -11.60
CA LEU A 69 1.22 -2.87 -11.02
C LEU A 69 2.35 -1.93 -10.59
N HIS A 70 2.36 -1.56 -9.31
CA HIS A 70 3.25 -0.55 -8.72
C HIS A 70 4.01 -1.09 -7.50
N VAL A 71 4.28 -2.41 -7.48
CA VAL A 71 4.88 -3.09 -6.32
C VAL A 71 6.26 -2.51 -5.96
N ALA A 72 7.14 -2.34 -6.94
CA ALA A 72 8.48 -1.80 -6.71
C ALA A 72 8.46 -0.37 -6.15
N PRO A 73 7.84 0.62 -6.82
CA PRO A 73 7.86 2.00 -6.32
C PRO A 73 7.11 2.15 -4.96
N LEU A 74 6.06 1.37 -4.71
CA LEU A 74 5.42 1.35 -3.38
C LEU A 74 6.34 0.78 -2.30
N ARG A 75 7.12 -0.26 -2.61
CA ARG A 75 8.11 -0.81 -1.66
C ARG A 75 9.22 0.20 -1.39
N ASP A 76 9.71 0.88 -2.41
CA ASP A 76 10.76 1.88 -2.26
C ASP A 76 10.28 3.05 -1.38
N LEU A 77 9.06 3.54 -1.61
CA LEU A 77 8.43 4.58 -0.79
C LEU A 77 8.29 4.17 0.68
N LEU A 78 7.79 2.96 0.95
CA LEU A 78 7.64 2.47 2.33
C LEU A 78 9.00 2.18 3.00
N THR A 79 9.99 1.73 2.23
CA THR A 79 11.37 1.50 2.71
C THR A 79 12.03 2.83 3.09
N ALA A 80 11.88 3.86 2.26
CA ALA A 80 12.41 5.20 2.53
C ALA A 80 11.82 5.82 3.82
N LYS A 81 10.61 5.41 4.21
CA LYS A 81 9.97 5.81 5.47
C LYS A 81 10.42 5.00 6.69
N GLY A 82 11.23 3.97 6.50
CA GLY A 82 11.75 3.12 7.59
C GLY A 82 10.74 2.08 8.12
N PHE A 83 9.72 1.73 7.34
CA PHE A 83 8.78 0.65 7.68
C PHE A 83 9.34 -0.73 7.34
#